data_AF-A0A9P6JA96-F1
#
_entry.id   AF-A0A9P6JA96-F1
#
_cell.length_a   1.000
_cell.length_b   1.000
_cell.length_c   1.000
_cell.angle_alpha   90.00
_cell.angle_beta   90.00
_cell.angle_gamma   90.00
#
_symmetry.space_group_name_H-M   'P 1'
#
loop_
_entity.id
_entity.type
_entity.pdbx_description
1 polymer ?
#
loop_
_entity_poly.entity_id
_entity_poly.type
_entity_poly.pdbx_seq_one_letter_code
_entity_poly.pdbx_strand_id
1 'polypeptide(L)'
;MTKRESPSNSQDVPMSPSEVKKVKVDTWAYPQDEYTLTSELIKNSKFEILYMATRARAETPRLLLEYIGANYVSVTPAAWPKGKADTPFGRLPVLSHIKPDGSIFTIPEVSAMTRYLARLANLTGDTVEEDATIDAVFSCAEQNVLEVLLAEVWMKPDPTAKGCAEEAFKKFVPLFDGLERYLEKNGSNGYLIREKTTYAEFPWYDWMAYFYSDYSELMNAFVSETVRPACYKLYKRFEANPRIQAYVDGGRWKHRPATPFRGLYSAGFISQDWERSLEFYTKTLGFVCVLNVQPKGCPEGSRYMEFKVDAQDKTKFTVYSHGKSAPNNCDTSSGACGISLAVRNVQESHDLLVAKGVKFNIPPTKTPWGHMAQLCDPDGNKVMLDSADEE
;
A
#
# COMPACT_ATOMS: atom_id res chain seq x y z
N MET A 1 -37.85 2.26 17.85
CA MET A 1 -37.29 0.94 18.20
C MET A 1 -37.37 0.05 16.97
N THR A 2 -36.24 -0.21 16.31
CA THR A 2 -36.01 -1.36 15.43
C THR A 2 -34.49 -1.50 15.24
N LYS A 3 -34.02 -2.74 15.25
CA LYS A 3 -32.68 -3.19 15.67
C LYS A 3 -31.56 -2.72 14.73
N ARG A 4 -30.43 -2.30 15.33
CA ARG A 4 -29.11 -2.25 14.68
C ARG A 4 -28.70 -3.69 14.35
N GLU A 5 -28.52 -4.01 13.08
CA GLU A 5 -27.69 -5.13 12.67
C GLU A 5 -26.24 -4.63 12.54
N SER A 6 -25.35 -5.29 13.26
CA SER A 6 -23.91 -5.02 13.28
C SER A 6 -23.31 -5.26 11.89
N PRO A 7 -22.39 -4.41 11.38
CA PRO A 7 -21.61 -4.78 10.23
C PRO A 7 -20.69 -5.94 10.61
N SER A 8 -20.88 -7.07 9.92
CA SER A 8 -20.05 -8.26 10.04
C SER A 8 -18.60 -7.95 9.64
N ASN A 9 -17.69 -8.18 10.58
CA ASN A 9 -16.25 -8.38 10.44
C ASN A 9 -15.63 -7.84 9.14
N SER A 10 -15.26 -6.55 9.16
CA SER A 10 -14.05 -6.14 8.45
C SER A 10 -12.91 -6.99 8.98
N GLN A 11 -12.41 -7.92 8.18
CA GLN A 11 -11.11 -8.49 8.49
C GLN A 11 -10.08 -7.41 8.19
N ASP A 12 -9.77 -6.63 9.22
CA ASP A 12 -8.49 -5.93 9.30
C ASP A 12 -7.41 -6.94 8.90
N VAL A 13 -6.57 -6.58 7.93
CA VAL A 13 -5.34 -7.34 7.72
C VAL A 13 -4.58 -7.25 9.04
N PRO A 14 -4.26 -8.38 9.70
CA PRO A 14 -3.50 -8.34 10.94
C PRO A 14 -2.15 -7.66 10.64
N MET A 15 -1.99 -6.44 11.16
CA MET A 15 -0.74 -5.68 11.14
C MET A 15 0.13 -6.02 12.36
N SER A 16 -0.14 -7.17 12.99
CA SER A 16 0.67 -7.71 14.07
C SER A 16 2.14 -7.69 13.65
N PRO A 17 3.06 -7.19 14.51
CA PRO A 17 4.48 -7.17 14.21
C PRO A 17 4.92 -8.52 13.67
N SER A 18 5.49 -8.53 12.47
CA SER A 18 6.05 -9.75 11.89
C SER A 18 7.07 -10.34 12.85
N GLU A 19 6.98 -11.64 13.10
CA GLU A 19 8.00 -12.36 13.86
C GLU A 19 9.38 -12.06 13.27
N VAL A 20 10.31 -11.62 14.12
CA VAL A 20 11.67 -11.28 13.72
C VAL A 20 12.33 -12.55 13.19
N LYS A 21 12.44 -12.68 11.86
CA LYS A 21 13.35 -13.66 11.27
C LYS A 21 14.77 -13.19 11.57
N LYS A 22 15.62 -14.07 12.11
CA LYS A 22 17.04 -13.77 12.33
C LYS A 22 17.69 -13.43 10.98
N VAL A 23 17.91 -12.15 10.72
CA VAL A 23 18.64 -11.66 9.54
C VAL A 23 20.15 -11.78 9.83
N LYS A 24 20.96 -12.05 8.79
CA LYS A 24 22.43 -12.02 8.91
C LYS A 24 22.86 -10.64 9.41
N VAL A 25 23.62 -10.61 10.50
CA VAL A 25 24.17 -9.39 11.10
C VAL A 25 25.18 -8.80 10.11
N ASP A 26 24.78 -7.70 9.45
CA ASP A 26 25.66 -6.90 8.59
C ASP A 26 26.62 -6.07 9.47
N THR A 27 27.70 -5.53 8.91
CA THR A 27 28.75 -4.80 9.68
C THR A 27 28.26 -3.54 10.40
N TRP A 28 27.02 -3.12 10.15
CA TRP A 28 26.38 -1.93 10.70
C TRP A 28 25.27 -2.23 11.72
N ALA A 29 25.00 -3.51 12.01
CA ALA A 29 24.03 -3.90 13.04
C ALA A 29 24.71 -3.96 14.42
N TYR A 30 24.27 -3.12 15.35
CA TYR A 30 24.77 -3.10 16.71
C TYR A 30 23.79 -3.79 17.68
N PRO A 31 24.28 -4.56 18.67
CA PRO A 31 23.41 -5.17 19.67
C PRO A 31 22.50 -4.16 20.40
N GLN A 32 22.98 -2.94 20.61
CA GLN A 32 22.25 -1.85 21.27
C GLN A 32 21.05 -1.33 20.45
N ASP A 33 20.98 -1.62 19.14
CA ASP A 33 19.85 -1.23 18.29
C ASP A 33 18.67 -2.19 18.39
N GLU A 34 18.85 -3.38 18.96
CA GLU A 34 17.76 -4.32 19.17
C GLU A 34 16.87 -3.85 20.32
N TYR A 35 15.74 -3.24 19.98
CA TYR A 35 14.77 -2.84 20.98
C TYR A 35 14.12 -4.06 21.64
N THR A 36 14.35 -4.20 22.94
CA THR A 36 13.67 -5.19 23.78
C THR A 36 12.44 -4.54 24.42
N LEU A 37 11.26 -4.96 23.98
CA LEU A 37 10.01 -4.47 24.54
C LEU A 37 9.79 -5.03 25.96
N THR A 38 10.13 -4.24 26.98
CA THR A 38 9.98 -4.60 28.41
C THR A 38 8.75 -3.97 29.06
N SER A 39 8.21 -2.88 28.50
CA SER A 39 7.07 -2.17 29.05
C SER A 39 5.77 -2.98 28.94
N GLU A 40 5.23 -3.42 30.09
CA GLU A 40 3.93 -4.10 30.17
C GLU A 40 2.78 -3.22 29.69
N LEU A 41 2.89 -1.90 29.85
CA LEU A 41 1.91 -0.97 29.29
C LEU A 41 1.87 -1.11 27.76
N ILE A 42 3.02 -1.01 27.08
CA ILE A 42 3.07 -1.07 25.62
C ILE A 42 2.66 -2.46 25.11
N LYS A 43 3.13 -3.55 25.74
CA LYS A 43 2.78 -4.93 25.35
C LYS A 43 1.29 -5.19 25.34
N ASN A 44 0.59 -4.66 26.35
CA ASN A 44 -0.84 -4.89 26.56
C ASN A 44 -1.71 -3.78 25.95
N SER A 45 -1.12 -2.85 25.20
CA SER A 45 -1.82 -1.77 24.52
C SER A 45 -1.98 -2.03 23.04
N LYS A 46 -2.90 -1.29 22.42
CA LYS A 46 -3.04 -1.21 20.96
C LYS A 46 -2.91 0.25 20.53
N PHE A 47 -2.28 0.47 19.39
CA PHE A 47 -2.18 1.80 18.78
C PHE A 47 -2.91 1.84 17.44
N GLU A 48 -3.50 2.96 17.12
CA GLU A 48 -4.08 3.24 15.80
C GLU A 48 -3.53 4.55 15.28
N ILE A 49 -3.02 4.55 14.04
CA ILE A 49 -2.65 5.78 13.32
C ILE A 49 -3.68 6.03 12.22
N LEU A 50 -4.52 7.06 12.42
CA LEU A 50 -5.41 7.57 11.39
C LEU A 50 -4.61 8.48 10.45
N TYR A 51 -4.47 8.09 9.19
CA TYR A 51 -3.80 8.88 8.17
C TYR A 51 -4.21 8.47 6.76
N MET A 52 -3.86 9.27 5.76
CA MET A 52 -4.00 8.87 4.36
C MET A 52 -3.19 7.60 4.06
N ALA A 53 -3.58 6.91 2.97
CA ALA A 53 -2.92 5.68 2.50
C ALA A 53 -1.58 5.98 1.79
N THR A 54 -0.70 6.67 2.50
CA THR A 54 0.63 7.10 2.08
C THR A 54 1.56 7.15 3.31
N ARG A 55 2.88 7.17 3.08
CA ARG A 55 3.90 7.34 4.12
C ARG A 55 3.80 8.73 4.73
N ALA A 56 4.41 9.72 4.07
CA ALA A 56 4.43 11.14 4.42
C ALA A 56 4.55 11.35 5.96
N ARG A 57 3.82 12.32 6.51
CA ARG A 57 3.91 12.72 7.93
C ARG A 57 3.61 11.62 8.95
N ALA A 58 2.93 10.53 8.57
CA ALA A 58 2.66 9.42 9.49
C ALA A 58 3.78 8.38 9.54
N GLU A 59 4.79 8.48 8.69
CA GLU A 59 5.81 7.44 8.59
C GLU A 59 6.74 7.41 9.80
N THR A 60 7.12 8.57 10.33
CA THR A 60 7.95 8.66 11.54
C THR A 60 7.35 7.91 12.74
N PRO A 61 6.09 8.15 13.17
CA PRO A 61 5.51 7.39 14.27
C PRO A 61 5.29 5.90 13.92
N ARG A 62 5.08 5.54 12.65
CA ARG A 62 4.98 4.12 12.23
C ARG A 62 6.32 3.40 12.38
N LEU A 63 7.41 3.98 11.85
CA LEU A 63 8.76 3.43 11.99
C LEU A 63 9.13 3.22 13.46
N LEU A 64 8.76 4.18 14.33
CA LEU A 64 8.97 4.06 15.77
C LEU A 64 8.16 2.88 16.35
N LEU A 65 6.87 2.75 16.03
CA LEU A 65 6.03 1.63 16.48
C LEU A 65 6.56 0.26 16.00
N GLU A 66 7.03 0.18 14.76
CA GLU A 66 7.64 -1.02 14.18
C GLU A 66 8.95 -1.36 14.91
N TYR A 67 9.81 -0.36 15.12
CA TYR A 67 11.08 -0.51 15.85
C TYR A 67 10.87 -1.03 17.27
N ILE A 68 9.86 -0.53 17.99
CA ILE A 68 9.59 -1.02 19.36
C ILE A 68 8.78 -2.31 19.40
N GLY A 69 8.30 -2.80 18.24
CA GLY A 69 7.46 -3.99 18.15
C GLY A 69 6.08 -3.81 18.77
N ALA A 70 5.51 -2.60 18.73
CA ALA A 70 4.19 -2.32 19.28
C ALA A 70 3.07 -2.90 18.42
N ASN A 71 1.97 -3.29 19.06
CA ASN A 71 0.75 -3.72 18.37
C ASN A 71 0.00 -2.50 17.85
N TYR A 72 0.02 -2.26 16.53
CA TYR A 72 -0.68 -1.13 15.95
C TYR A 72 -1.34 -1.42 14.60
N VAL A 73 -2.33 -0.61 14.27
CA VAL A 73 -2.96 -0.55 12.94
C VAL A 73 -2.82 0.84 12.34
N SER A 74 -2.75 0.95 11.02
CA SER A 74 -2.84 2.22 10.30
C SER A 74 -4.15 2.25 9.53
N VAL A 75 -4.98 3.25 9.79
CA VAL A 75 -6.34 3.35 9.26
C VAL A 75 -6.42 4.50 8.27
N THR A 76 -6.97 4.22 7.08
CA THR A 76 -7.28 5.25 6.08
C THR A 76 -8.72 5.72 6.27
N PRO A 77 -8.98 7.03 6.39
CA PRO A 77 -10.35 7.53 6.50
C PRO A 77 -11.11 7.30 5.19
N ALA A 78 -12.28 6.66 5.26
CA ALA A 78 -13.13 6.40 4.09
C ALA A 78 -13.68 7.69 3.44
N ALA A 79 -13.92 8.76 4.23
CA ALA A 79 -14.43 10.05 3.75
C ALA A 79 -13.82 11.23 4.53
N TRP A 80 -12.57 11.59 4.20
CA TRP A 80 -11.83 12.62 4.94
C TRP A 80 -12.54 13.99 5.06
N PRO A 81 -13.21 14.55 4.03
CA PRO A 81 -13.87 15.84 4.18
C PRO A 81 -14.87 15.89 5.34
N LYS A 82 -15.57 14.79 5.64
CA LYS A 82 -16.49 14.68 6.79
C LYS A 82 -15.74 14.39 8.09
N GLY A 83 -14.76 13.49 8.04
CA GLY A 83 -13.97 13.08 9.21
C GLY A 83 -13.10 14.17 9.85
N LYS A 84 -12.91 15.32 9.18
CA LYS A 84 -12.20 16.48 9.76
C LYS A 84 -12.81 16.93 11.07
N ALA A 85 -14.14 17.00 11.17
CA ALA A 85 -14.81 17.47 12.39
C ALA A 85 -14.59 16.53 13.58
N ASP A 86 -14.23 15.27 13.31
CA ASP A 86 -14.02 14.24 14.33
C ASP A 86 -12.57 14.20 14.84
N THR A 87 -11.64 14.96 14.25
CA THR A 87 -10.26 15.05 14.74
C THR A 87 -10.00 16.33 15.53
N PRO A 88 -9.13 16.32 16.56
CA PRO A 88 -8.97 17.45 17.48
C PRO A 88 -8.68 18.80 16.82
N PHE A 89 -7.93 18.80 15.71
CA PHE A 89 -7.54 20.01 14.97
C PHE A 89 -8.03 20.02 13.52
N GLY A 90 -8.92 19.10 13.12
CA GLY A 90 -9.33 18.97 11.72
C GLY A 90 -8.19 18.58 10.76
N ARG A 91 -7.14 17.96 11.31
CA ARG A 91 -5.92 17.54 10.61
C ARG A 91 -5.60 16.07 10.88
N LEU A 92 -4.68 15.56 10.06
CA LEU A 92 -4.06 14.24 10.17
C LEU A 92 -2.54 14.42 10.16
N PRO A 93 -1.75 13.47 10.72
CA PRO A 93 -2.18 12.23 11.39
C PRO A 93 -2.74 12.42 12.80
N VAL A 94 -3.40 11.37 13.28
CA VAL A 94 -3.86 11.23 14.67
C VAL A 94 -3.47 9.84 15.19
N LEU A 95 -2.88 9.78 16.39
CA LEU A 95 -2.61 8.55 17.12
C LEU A 95 -3.71 8.31 18.16
N SER A 96 -4.25 7.10 18.22
CA SER A 96 -5.07 6.63 19.33
C SER A 96 -4.32 5.53 20.07
N HIS A 97 -4.04 5.75 21.35
CA HIS A 97 -3.47 4.75 22.25
C HIS A 97 -4.61 4.13 23.08
N ILE A 98 -4.95 2.89 22.77
CA ILE A 98 -5.94 2.08 23.47
C ILE A 98 -5.19 1.32 24.58
N LYS A 99 -5.37 1.75 25.82
CA LYS A 99 -4.69 1.21 27.00
C LYS A 99 -5.29 -0.14 27.44
N PRO A 100 -4.63 -0.89 28.34
CA PRO A 100 -5.13 -2.18 28.81
C PRO A 100 -6.48 -2.11 29.53
N ASP A 101 -6.81 -0.96 30.12
CA ASP A 101 -8.10 -0.70 30.77
C ASP A 101 -9.23 -0.32 29.79
N GLY A 102 -8.93 -0.30 28.49
CA GLY A 102 -9.85 0.08 27.42
C GLY A 102 -10.00 1.60 27.23
N SER A 103 -9.33 2.43 28.03
CA SER A 103 -9.34 3.89 27.82
C SER A 103 -8.56 4.26 26.57
N ILE A 104 -9.05 5.26 25.84
CA ILE A 104 -8.45 5.75 24.60
C ILE A 104 -7.84 7.13 24.88
N PHE A 105 -6.54 7.27 24.62
CA PHE A 105 -5.86 8.56 24.62
C PHE A 105 -5.51 8.97 23.19
N THR A 106 -6.09 10.08 22.73
CA THR A 106 -5.94 10.59 21.36
C THR A 106 -4.91 11.71 21.32
N ILE A 107 -3.96 11.61 20.39
CA ILE A 107 -2.84 12.53 20.24
C ILE A 107 -2.75 12.98 18.77
N PRO A 108 -3.10 14.24 18.45
CA PRO A 108 -2.82 14.83 17.14
C PRO A 108 -1.34 15.29 17.06
N GLU A 109 -0.93 15.76 15.89
CA GLU A 109 0.41 16.32 15.59
C GLU A 109 1.57 15.30 15.67
N VAL A 110 2.29 15.15 14.56
CA VAL A 110 3.40 14.20 14.40
C VAL A 110 4.44 14.34 15.51
N SER A 111 4.76 15.59 15.85
CA SER A 111 5.77 15.96 16.85
C SER A 111 5.37 15.54 18.27
N ALA A 112 4.08 15.60 18.60
CA ALA A 112 3.54 15.17 19.89
C ALA A 112 3.37 13.64 19.94
N MET A 113 2.84 13.05 18.87
CA MET A 113 2.73 11.59 18.71
C MET A 113 4.09 10.90 18.87
N THR A 114 5.10 11.37 18.14
CA THR A 114 6.46 10.80 18.15
C THR A 114 7.09 10.90 19.53
N ARG A 115 7.04 12.08 20.17
CA ARG A 115 7.61 12.26 21.52
C ARG A 115 6.87 11.48 22.60
N TYR A 116 5.55 11.33 22.47
CA TYR A 116 4.77 10.49 23.37
C TYR A 116 5.25 9.04 23.31
N LEU A 117 5.32 8.47 22.10
CA LEU A 117 5.80 7.11 21.88
C LEU A 117 7.26 6.95 22.32
N ALA A 118 8.11 7.94 22.03
CA ALA A 118 9.51 7.94 22.46
C ALA A 118 9.67 7.88 23.98
N ARG A 119 8.88 8.67 24.72
CA ARG A 119 8.90 8.64 26.19
C ARG A 119 8.42 7.32 26.75
N LEU A 120 7.35 6.75 26.17
CA LEU A 120 6.89 5.42 26.57
C LEU A 120 7.96 4.34 26.36
N ALA A 121 8.74 4.47 25.29
CA ALA A 121 9.74 3.50 24.89
C ALA A 121 11.17 3.79 25.39
N ASN A 122 11.39 4.86 26.15
CA ASN A 122 12.73 5.34 26.55
C ASN A 122 13.66 5.62 25.35
N LEU A 123 13.16 6.29 24.31
CA LEU A 123 13.91 6.74 23.12
C LEU A 123 14.24 8.24 23.20
N THR A 124 14.37 8.77 24.41
CA THR A 124 14.71 10.17 24.73
C THR A 124 16.13 10.29 25.29
N GLY A 125 16.59 11.51 25.53
CA GLY A 125 17.82 11.77 26.28
C GLY A 125 17.66 11.43 27.76
N ASP A 126 18.77 11.46 28.50
CA ASP A 126 18.75 11.31 29.96
C ASP A 126 19.02 12.63 30.68
N THR A 127 19.38 13.70 29.94
CA THR A 127 19.48 15.08 30.46
C THR A 127 18.67 16.05 29.62
N VAL A 128 18.41 17.24 30.18
CA VAL A 128 17.67 18.31 29.50
C VAL A 128 18.40 18.76 28.23
N GLU A 129 19.73 18.85 28.26
CA GLU A 129 20.55 19.25 27.12
C GLU A 129 20.52 18.21 26.00
N GLU A 130 20.45 16.93 26.35
CA GLU A 130 20.29 15.85 25.37
C GLU A 130 18.90 15.87 24.75
N ASP A 131 17.85 16.02 25.56
CA ASP A 131 16.49 16.15 25.04
C ASP A 131 16.36 17.37 24.12
N ALA A 132 16.98 18.52 24.48
CA ALA A 132 17.00 19.70 23.63
C ALA A 132 17.76 19.46 22.31
N THR A 133 18.85 18.69 22.34
CA THR A 133 19.61 18.29 21.15
C THR A 133 18.77 17.38 20.25
N ILE A 134 18.11 16.38 20.82
CA ILE A 134 17.22 15.46 20.10
C ILE A 134 16.04 16.24 19.51
N ASP A 135 15.44 17.16 20.26
CA ASP A 135 14.35 18.03 19.81
C ASP A 135 14.74 18.86 18.59
N ALA A 136 15.92 19.48 18.62
CA ALA A 136 16.42 20.29 17.52
C ALA A 136 16.66 19.46 16.25
N VAL A 137 17.30 18.30 16.41
CA VAL A 137 17.63 17.40 15.28
C VAL A 137 16.37 16.77 14.69
N PHE A 138 15.42 16.36 15.53
CA PHE A 138 14.10 15.90 15.11
C PHE A 138 13.35 16.99 14.33
N SER A 139 13.29 18.21 14.86
CA SER A 139 12.55 19.30 14.24
C SER A 139 13.15 19.70 12.89
N CYS A 140 14.48 19.62 12.75
CA CYS A 140 15.15 19.84 11.47
C CYS A 140 14.68 18.87 10.39
N ALA A 141 14.59 17.57 10.69
CA ALA A 141 14.08 16.59 9.74
C ALA A 141 12.58 16.73 9.47
N GLU A 142 11.78 16.91 10.53
CA GLU A 142 10.31 16.88 10.40
C GLU A 142 9.75 18.17 9.76
N GLN A 143 10.41 19.32 9.97
CA GLN A 143 9.97 20.61 9.43
C GLN A 143 10.87 21.11 8.31
N ASN A 144 12.17 21.30 8.55
CA ASN A 144 13.04 22.03 7.60
C ASN A 144 13.31 21.23 6.31
N VAL A 145 13.62 19.92 6.44
CA VAL A 145 13.81 19.05 5.26
C VAL A 145 12.50 18.95 4.48
N LEU A 146 11.36 18.80 5.18
CA LEU A 146 10.04 18.73 4.56
C LEU A 146 9.67 20.03 3.84
N GLU A 147 9.96 21.18 4.44
CA GLU A 147 9.68 22.50 3.86
C GLU A 147 10.45 22.70 2.55
N VAL A 148 11.74 22.36 2.53
CA VAL A 148 12.55 22.42 1.31
C VAL A 148 12.01 21.47 0.25
N LEU A 149 11.64 20.24 0.60
CA LEU A 149 11.10 19.28 -0.36
C LEU A 149 9.74 19.72 -0.92
N LEU A 150 8.87 20.27 -0.07
CA LEU A 150 7.61 20.85 -0.49
C LEU A 150 7.84 22.01 -1.48
N ALA A 151 8.68 22.97 -1.10
CA ALA A 151 8.90 24.18 -1.89
C ALA A 151 9.63 23.92 -3.22
N GLU A 152 10.63 23.04 -3.22
CA GLU A 152 11.49 22.83 -4.38
C GLU A 152 11.06 21.69 -5.29
N VAL A 153 10.24 20.75 -4.80
CA VAL A 153 9.82 19.59 -5.59
C VAL A 153 8.29 19.51 -5.65
N TRP A 154 7.62 19.25 -4.53
CA TRP A 154 6.21 18.82 -4.57
C TRP A 154 5.19 19.93 -4.87
N MET A 155 5.50 21.19 -4.59
CA MET A 155 4.63 22.34 -4.87
C MET A 155 5.00 23.09 -6.15
N LYS A 156 6.00 22.64 -6.90
CA LYS A 156 6.29 23.19 -8.23
C LYS A 156 5.19 22.79 -9.22
N PRO A 157 4.90 23.62 -10.24
CA PRO A 157 3.92 23.28 -11.27
C PRO A 157 4.22 21.97 -12.00
N ASP A 158 5.51 21.67 -12.20
CA ASP A 158 5.99 20.38 -12.69
C ASP A 158 7.05 19.83 -11.72
N PRO A 159 6.67 18.91 -10.81
CA PRO A 159 7.58 18.27 -9.86
C PRO A 159 8.66 17.39 -10.52
N THR A 160 8.52 17.08 -11.81
CA THR A 160 9.49 16.31 -12.60
C THR A 160 10.41 17.17 -13.45
N ALA A 161 10.22 18.49 -13.42
CA ALA A 161 11.05 19.42 -14.15
C ALA A 161 12.52 19.29 -13.72
N LYS A 162 13.40 19.16 -14.72
CA LYS A 162 14.85 19.04 -14.55
C LYS A 162 15.39 20.18 -13.67
N GLY A 163 16.15 19.86 -12.64
CA GLY A 163 16.76 20.84 -11.74
C GLY A 163 16.06 21.02 -10.38
N CYS A 164 14.80 20.59 -10.23
CA CYS A 164 14.05 20.76 -8.97
C CYS A 164 14.70 19.99 -7.81
N ALA A 165 15.06 18.73 -8.05
CA ALA A 165 15.73 17.90 -7.06
C ALA A 165 17.12 18.44 -6.73
N GLU A 166 17.89 18.84 -7.74
CA GLU A 166 19.22 19.43 -7.55
C GLU A 166 19.18 20.69 -6.69
N GLU A 167 18.16 21.54 -6.87
CA GLU A 167 17.98 22.74 -6.05
C GLU A 167 17.58 22.41 -4.61
N ALA A 168 16.72 21.40 -4.42
CA ALA A 168 16.40 20.88 -3.09
C ALA A 168 17.67 20.38 -2.38
N PHE A 169 18.51 19.59 -3.07
CA PHE A 169 19.76 19.05 -2.52
C PHE A 169 20.76 20.14 -2.16
N LYS A 170 20.86 21.24 -2.93
CA LYS A 170 21.65 22.41 -2.52
C LYS A 170 21.16 23.02 -1.22
N LYS A 171 19.84 23.13 -1.04
CA LYS A 171 19.22 23.65 0.19
C LYS A 171 19.30 22.68 1.37
N PHE A 172 19.44 21.37 1.10
CA PHE A 172 19.68 20.37 2.13
C PHE A 172 21.10 20.41 2.72
N VAL A 173 22.09 20.95 1.99
CA VAL A 173 23.51 21.01 2.44
C VAL A 173 23.65 21.46 3.90
N PRO A 174 23.17 22.65 4.32
CA PRO A 174 23.34 23.10 5.70
C PRO A 174 22.62 22.22 6.73
N LEU A 175 21.52 21.57 6.36
CA LEU A 175 20.74 20.70 7.25
C LEU A 175 21.50 19.39 7.52
N PHE A 176 22.02 18.76 6.47
CA PHE A 176 22.79 17.52 6.58
C PHE A 176 24.20 17.77 7.11
N ASP A 177 24.85 18.90 6.81
CA ASP A 177 26.10 19.28 7.48
C ASP A 177 25.88 19.52 8.97
N GLY A 178 24.70 20.05 9.35
CA GLY A 178 24.29 20.16 10.73
C GLY A 178 24.15 18.81 11.41
N LEU A 179 23.43 17.87 10.79
CA LEU A 179 23.30 16.50 11.29
C LEU A 179 24.67 15.81 11.43
N GLU A 180 25.53 15.91 10.41
CA GLU A 180 26.88 15.33 10.41
C GLU A 180 27.66 15.80 11.63
N ARG A 181 27.68 17.13 11.90
CA ARG A 181 28.38 17.69 13.07
C ARG A 181 27.82 17.18 14.40
N TYR A 182 26.50 16.98 14.51
CA TYR A 182 25.92 16.39 15.73
C TYR A 182 26.39 14.94 15.94
N LEU A 183 26.43 14.15 14.87
CA LEU A 183 26.90 12.76 14.92
C LEU A 183 28.41 12.67 15.19
N GLU A 184 29.21 13.54 14.58
CA GLU A 184 30.65 13.67 14.83
C GLU A 184 30.95 14.07 16.28
N LYS A 185 30.16 14.98 16.86
CA LYS A 185 30.27 15.35 18.27
C LYS A 185 30.04 14.17 19.21
N ASN A 186 29.24 13.19 18.78
CA ASN A 186 29.04 11.92 19.48
C ASN A 186 30.04 10.83 19.03
N GLY A 187 31.14 11.21 18.36
CA GLY A 187 32.22 10.31 17.96
C GLY A 187 31.94 9.48 16.71
N SER A 188 30.95 9.85 15.89
CA SER A 188 30.58 9.12 14.66
C SER A 188 30.33 7.63 14.91
N ASN A 189 29.78 7.31 16.08
CA ASN A 189 29.53 5.92 16.49
C ASN A 189 28.25 5.33 15.87
N GLY A 190 27.51 6.13 15.09
CA GLY A 190 26.26 5.74 14.41
C GLY A 190 25.01 6.25 15.11
N TYR A 191 25.12 6.76 16.33
CA TYR A 191 24.04 7.27 17.15
C TYR A 191 24.11 8.79 17.28
N LEU A 192 22.97 9.44 17.41
CA LEU A 192 22.91 10.87 17.68
C LEU A 192 23.49 11.23 19.05
N ILE A 193 23.16 10.45 20.08
CA ILE A 193 23.59 10.68 21.46
C ILE A 193 23.95 9.33 22.11
N ARG A 194 25.12 9.28 22.76
CA ARG A 194 25.66 8.06 23.41
C ARG A 194 25.65 6.87 22.45
N GLU A 195 25.27 5.69 22.93
CA GLU A 195 25.08 4.47 22.15
C GLU A 195 23.61 4.01 22.24
N LYS A 196 22.68 4.97 22.05
CA LYS A 196 21.24 4.77 22.24
C LYS A 196 20.45 5.34 21.08
N THR A 197 19.52 4.55 20.53
CA THR A 197 18.58 5.04 19.51
C THR A 197 17.59 6.04 20.13
N THR A 198 17.41 7.16 19.46
CA THR A 198 16.54 8.27 19.83
C THR A 198 15.49 8.53 18.76
N TYR A 199 14.37 9.14 19.16
CA TYR A 199 13.28 9.40 18.22
C TYR A 199 13.65 10.37 17.08
N ALA A 200 14.73 11.15 17.22
CA ALA A 200 15.19 12.07 16.18
C ALA A 200 15.75 11.36 14.95
N GLU A 201 16.23 10.13 15.08
CA GLU A 201 16.93 9.43 13.99
C GLU A 201 15.96 8.80 12.98
N PHE A 202 14.72 8.50 13.40
CA PHE A 202 13.67 7.93 12.55
C PHE A 202 13.29 8.80 11.33
N PRO A 203 12.96 10.09 11.47
CA PRO A 203 12.64 10.92 10.30
C PRO A 203 13.85 11.15 9.40
N TRP A 204 15.07 11.19 9.95
CA TRP A 204 16.30 11.26 9.14
C TRP A 204 16.50 9.98 8.33
N TYR A 205 16.30 8.81 8.93
CA TYR A 205 16.31 7.55 8.19
C TYR A 205 15.24 7.52 7.10
N ASP A 206 13.99 7.90 7.39
CA ASP A 206 12.90 7.92 6.40
C ASP A 206 13.23 8.83 5.21
N TRP A 207 13.77 10.02 5.47
CA TRP A 207 14.21 10.93 4.41
C TRP A 207 15.34 10.35 3.58
N MET A 208 16.38 9.82 4.22
CA MET A 208 17.50 9.22 3.50
C MET A 208 17.05 8.01 2.68
N ALA A 209 16.20 7.14 3.22
CA ALA A 209 15.62 6.01 2.50
C ALA A 209 14.79 6.46 1.29
N TYR A 210 13.98 7.52 1.44
CA TYR A 210 13.26 8.15 0.33
C TYR A 210 14.23 8.67 -0.75
N PHE A 211 15.27 9.39 -0.36
CA PHE A 211 16.24 9.95 -1.29
C PHE A 211 17.11 8.89 -1.98
N TYR A 212 17.52 7.83 -1.29
CA TYR A 212 18.23 6.71 -1.92
C TYR A 212 17.35 5.93 -2.90
N SER A 213 16.05 5.86 -2.65
CA SER A 213 15.09 5.23 -3.56
C SER A 213 14.83 6.09 -4.79
N ASP A 214 14.44 7.35 -4.60
CA ASP A 214 13.82 8.16 -5.65
C ASP A 214 14.81 9.15 -6.29
N TYR A 215 15.95 9.41 -5.65
CA TYR A 215 16.99 10.35 -6.09
C TYR A 215 18.39 9.76 -5.91
N SER A 216 18.55 8.46 -6.23
CA SER A 216 19.72 7.66 -5.88
C SER A 216 21.06 8.28 -6.30
N GLU A 217 21.17 8.82 -7.51
CA GLU A 217 22.40 9.47 -7.98
C GLU A 217 22.78 10.69 -7.13
N LEU A 218 21.82 11.57 -6.87
CA LEU A 218 22.02 12.76 -6.03
C LEU A 218 22.36 12.36 -4.60
N MET A 219 21.62 11.39 -4.06
CA MET A 219 21.82 10.94 -2.68
C MET A 219 23.17 10.26 -2.49
N ASN A 220 23.62 9.41 -3.42
CA ASN A 220 24.94 8.78 -3.36
C ASN A 220 26.10 9.81 -3.44
N ALA A 221 25.92 10.92 -4.15
CA ALA A 221 26.89 12.02 -4.16
C ALA A 221 26.83 12.88 -2.89
N PHE A 222 25.71 12.83 -2.15
CA PHE A 222 25.40 13.72 -1.04
C PHE A 222 25.66 13.09 0.34
N VAL A 223 25.37 11.80 0.50
CA VAL A 223 25.67 11.02 1.71
C VAL A 223 26.22 9.66 1.27
N SER A 224 27.45 9.36 1.66
CA SER A 224 28.17 8.13 1.32
C SER A 224 29.27 7.85 2.33
N GLU A 225 30.06 6.80 2.11
CA GLU A 225 31.23 6.47 2.95
C GLU A 225 32.29 7.58 3.00
N THR A 226 32.32 8.48 2.02
CA THR A 226 33.34 9.55 1.92
C THR A 226 32.75 10.96 2.00
N VAL A 227 31.44 11.10 1.84
CA VAL A 227 30.73 12.38 1.93
C VAL A 227 29.67 12.27 3.02
N ARG A 228 29.84 13.00 4.13
CA ARG A 228 29.00 12.87 5.34
C ARG A 228 28.94 11.42 5.88
N PRO A 229 30.11 10.81 6.18
CA PRO A 229 30.19 9.42 6.62
C PRO A 229 29.41 9.10 7.90
N ALA A 230 29.22 10.05 8.81
CA ALA A 230 28.46 9.81 10.03
C ALA A 230 26.96 9.69 9.72
N CYS A 231 26.41 10.52 8.84
CA CYS A 231 25.05 10.40 8.32
C CYS A 231 24.86 9.06 7.59
N TYR A 232 25.82 8.68 6.74
CA TYR A 232 25.79 7.40 6.03
C TYR A 232 25.75 6.22 7.00
N LYS A 233 26.57 6.27 8.05
CA LYS A 233 26.59 5.26 9.11
C LYS A 233 25.25 5.17 9.85
N LEU A 234 24.61 6.30 10.17
CA LEU A 234 23.26 6.31 10.76
C LEU A 234 22.25 5.62 9.84
N TYR A 235 22.27 5.94 8.54
CA TYR A 235 21.40 5.31 7.55
C TYR A 235 21.60 3.80 7.50
N LYS A 236 22.85 3.35 7.33
CA LYS A 236 23.19 1.92 7.23
C LYS A 236 22.82 1.13 8.49
N ARG A 237 22.94 1.75 9.67
CA ARG A 237 22.53 1.15 10.94
C ARG A 237 21.03 0.87 11.00
N PHE A 238 20.20 1.86 10.64
CA PHE A 238 18.76 1.67 10.57
C PHE A 238 18.35 0.69 9.45
N GLU A 239 19.03 0.76 8.31
CA GLU A 239 18.84 -0.19 7.20
C GLU A 239 19.18 -1.63 7.63
N ALA A 240 20.17 -1.84 8.51
CA ALA A 240 20.50 -3.16 9.04
C ALA A 240 19.55 -3.63 10.17
N ASN A 241 18.64 -2.78 10.66
CA ASN A 241 17.76 -3.14 11.78
C ASN A 241 16.70 -4.17 11.33
N PRO A 242 16.59 -5.32 12.01
CA PRO A 242 15.73 -6.41 11.57
C PRO A 242 14.23 -6.09 11.63
N ARG A 243 13.79 -5.23 12.56
CA ARG A 243 12.38 -4.81 12.65
C ARG A 243 12.02 -3.82 11.55
N ILE A 244 12.93 -2.87 11.28
CA ILE A 244 12.77 -1.93 10.17
C ILE A 244 12.76 -2.69 8.83
N GLN A 245 13.68 -3.63 8.62
CA GLN A 245 13.68 -4.45 7.41
C GLN A 245 12.45 -5.32 7.28
N ALA A 246 11.98 -5.95 8.36
CA ALA A 246 10.73 -6.71 8.32
C ALA A 246 9.53 -5.83 7.93
N TYR A 247 9.53 -4.56 8.34
CA TYR A 247 8.53 -3.58 7.93
C TYR A 247 8.66 -3.16 6.45
N VAL A 248 9.88 -2.94 5.97
CA VAL A 248 10.21 -2.60 4.58
C VAL A 248 9.84 -3.75 3.62
N ASP A 249 10.27 -4.96 3.94
CA ASP A 249 10.07 -6.17 3.13
C ASP A 249 8.66 -6.73 3.24
N GLY A 250 7.99 -6.51 4.37
CA GLY A 250 6.65 -7.03 4.68
C GLY A 250 5.53 -6.42 3.83
N GLY A 251 5.85 -5.70 2.75
CA GLY A 251 4.92 -5.05 1.84
C GLY A 251 4.26 -3.81 2.42
N ARG A 252 4.24 -3.67 3.76
CA ARG A 252 3.68 -2.52 4.47
C ARG A 252 4.31 -1.21 3.96
N TRP A 253 5.63 -1.13 3.89
CA TRP A 253 6.33 0.06 3.41
C TRP A 253 5.95 0.52 1.99
N LYS A 254 5.84 -0.43 1.06
CA LYS A 254 5.56 -0.16 -0.37
C LYS A 254 4.06 -0.06 -0.67
N HIS A 255 3.23 -0.85 0.02
CA HIS A 255 1.81 -1.02 -0.23
C HIS A 255 1.03 -0.46 0.96
N ARG A 256 0.56 0.77 0.81
CA ARG A 256 -0.48 1.37 1.66
C ARG A 256 -1.74 1.56 0.82
N PRO A 257 -2.36 0.49 0.28
CA PRO A 257 -3.57 0.68 -0.51
C PRO A 257 -4.66 1.24 0.39
N ALA A 258 -5.30 2.32 -0.05
CA ALA A 258 -6.57 2.80 0.50
C ALA A 258 -7.73 1.80 0.26
N THR A 259 -7.46 0.70 -0.44
CA THR A 259 -8.46 -0.23 -0.96
C THR A 259 -8.17 -1.66 -0.49
N PRO A 260 -9.14 -2.35 0.14
CA PRO A 260 -9.01 -3.76 0.53
C PRO A 260 -9.03 -4.73 -0.68
N PHE A 261 -9.25 -4.22 -1.89
CA PHE A 261 -9.41 -5.02 -3.09
C PHE A 261 -8.05 -5.37 -3.70
N ARG A 262 -7.75 -6.67 -3.79
CA ARG A 262 -6.53 -7.21 -4.42
C ARG A 262 -6.61 -7.31 -5.96
N GLY A 263 -7.75 -6.94 -6.53
CA GLY A 263 -8.10 -7.11 -7.94
C GLY A 263 -9.48 -7.74 -8.11
N LEU A 264 -9.96 -7.82 -9.35
CA LEU A 264 -11.20 -8.52 -9.70
C LEU A 264 -10.95 -10.04 -9.65
N TYR A 265 -11.64 -10.77 -8.77
CA TYR A 265 -11.51 -12.23 -8.67
C TYR A 265 -12.13 -12.94 -9.88
N SER A 266 -13.37 -12.55 -10.20
CA SER A 266 -14.09 -13.06 -11.36
C SER A 266 -15.16 -12.09 -11.88
N ALA A 267 -15.49 -12.22 -13.17
CA ALA A 267 -16.68 -11.64 -13.79
C ALA A 267 -17.44 -12.73 -14.57
N GLY A 268 -18.77 -12.67 -14.63
CA GLY A 268 -19.54 -13.74 -15.26
C GLY A 268 -21.03 -13.47 -15.42
N PHE A 269 -21.70 -14.36 -16.15
CA PHE A 269 -23.14 -14.35 -16.40
C PHE A 269 -23.74 -15.76 -16.25
N ILE A 270 -25.06 -15.81 -16.42
CA ILE A 270 -25.85 -17.03 -16.31
C ILE A 270 -26.03 -17.66 -17.70
N SER A 271 -25.86 -18.98 -17.77
CA SER A 271 -26.09 -19.80 -18.97
C SER A 271 -27.24 -20.80 -18.74
N GLN A 272 -28.01 -21.05 -19.79
CA GLN A 272 -29.11 -22.04 -19.77
C GLN A 272 -28.61 -23.47 -20.01
N ASP A 273 -27.51 -23.61 -20.75
CA ASP A 273 -26.92 -24.88 -21.12
C ASP A 273 -25.41 -24.83 -20.89
N TRP A 274 -24.98 -25.47 -19.80
CA TRP A 274 -23.57 -25.46 -19.41
C TRP A 274 -22.67 -26.24 -20.36
N GLU A 275 -23.19 -27.27 -21.06
CA GLU A 275 -22.39 -28.07 -21.98
C GLU A 275 -22.07 -27.26 -23.23
N ARG A 276 -23.10 -26.58 -23.76
CA ARG A 276 -22.95 -25.66 -24.89
C ARG A 276 -22.03 -24.48 -24.55
N SER A 277 -22.15 -23.93 -23.34
CA SER A 277 -21.24 -22.88 -22.87
C SER A 277 -19.81 -23.38 -22.70
N LEU A 278 -19.62 -24.55 -22.07
CA LEU A 278 -18.28 -25.13 -21.89
C LEU A 278 -17.58 -25.32 -23.23
N GLU A 279 -18.28 -25.86 -24.22
CA GLU A 279 -17.75 -26.03 -25.57
C GLU A 279 -17.41 -24.68 -26.21
N PHE A 280 -18.32 -23.70 -26.15
CA PHE A 280 -18.09 -22.37 -26.71
C PHE A 280 -16.86 -21.67 -26.10
N TYR A 281 -16.77 -21.60 -24.77
CA TYR A 281 -15.65 -20.91 -24.11
C TYR A 281 -14.32 -21.63 -24.33
N THR A 282 -14.31 -22.96 -24.35
CA THR A 282 -13.04 -23.71 -24.49
C THR A 282 -12.62 -23.94 -25.94
N LYS A 283 -13.54 -24.35 -26.82
CA LYS A 283 -13.23 -24.73 -28.20
C LYS A 283 -13.31 -23.57 -29.17
N THR A 284 -14.27 -22.65 -28.98
CA THR A 284 -14.44 -21.49 -29.87
C THR A 284 -13.54 -20.34 -29.45
N LEU A 285 -13.65 -19.90 -28.20
CA LEU A 285 -12.88 -18.76 -27.68
C LEU A 285 -11.48 -19.13 -27.18
N GLY A 286 -11.21 -20.41 -26.89
CA GLY A 286 -9.89 -20.90 -26.52
C GLY A 286 -9.54 -20.77 -25.03
N PHE A 287 -10.51 -20.49 -24.17
CA PHE A 287 -10.27 -20.33 -22.73
C PHE A 287 -9.93 -21.67 -22.05
N VAL A 288 -9.16 -21.59 -20.97
CA VAL A 288 -8.81 -22.73 -20.14
C VAL A 288 -9.84 -22.86 -19.02
N CYS A 289 -10.66 -23.92 -19.06
CA CYS A 289 -11.55 -24.26 -17.95
C CYS A 289 -10.73 -24.77 -16.75
N VAL A 290 -10.77 -24.04 -15.63
CA VAL A 290 -10.00 -24.36 -14.42
C VAL A 290 -10.87 -24.93 -13.29
N LEU A 291 -12.19 -24.75 -13.38
CA LEU A 291 -13.15 -25.34 -12.47
C LEU A 291 -14.44 -25.61 -13.22
N ASN A 292 -15.01 -26.81 -13.05
CA ASN A 292 -16.35 -27.16 -13.52
C ASN A 292 -16.95 -28.12 -12.51
N VAL A 293 -17.88 -27.63 -11.69
CA VAL A 293 -18.45 -28.40 -10.58
C VAL A 293 -19.94 -28.18 -10.46
N GLN A 294 -20.65 -29.17 -9.91
CA GLN A 294 -22.00 -28.99 -9.42
C GLN A 294 -21.96 -28.33 -8.03
N PRO A 295 -22.52 -27.12 -7.85
CA PRO A 295 -22.54 -26.49 -6.54
C PRO A 295 -23.41 -27.29 -5.56
N LYS A 296 -22.91 -27.48 -4.33
CA LYS A 296 -23.62 -28.21 -3.28
C LYS A 296 -24.92 -27.49 -2.92
N GLY A 297 -26.04 -28.22 -2.88
CA GLY A 297 -27.36 -27.67 -2.56
C GLY A 297 -28.11 -27.01 -3.73
N CYS A 298 -27.55 -27.03 -4.95
CA CYS A 298 -28.24 -26.58 -6.16
C CYS A 298 -28.94 -27.76 -6.88
N PRO A 299 -29.97 -27.50 -7.71
CA PRO A 299 -30.66 -28.52 -8.49
C PRO A 299 -29.71 -29.40 -9.31
N GLU A 300 -30.14 -30.63 -9.55
CA GLU A 300 -29.39 -31.55 -10.40
C GLU A 300 -29.21 -30.99 -11.81
N GLY A 301 -27.97 -31.00 -12.30
CA GLY A 301 -27.59 -30.40 -13.57
C GLY A 301 -27.13 -28.94 -13.50
N SER A 302 -27.23 -28.25 -12.35
CA SER A 302 -26.58 -26.95 -12.19
C SER A 302 -25.05 -27.06 -12.32
N ARG A 303 -24.42 -26.04 -12.90
CA ARG A 303 -22.96 -25.95 -13.00
C ARG A 303 -22.43 -24.57 -12.65
N TYR A 304 -21.30 -24.56 -11.97
CA TYR A 304 -20.45 -23.38 -11.83
C TYR A 304 -19.13 -23.68 -12.53
N MET A 305 -18.81 -22.85 -13.51
CA MET A 305 -17.62 -22.99 -14.33
C MET A 305 -16.76 -21.74 -14.22
N GLU A 306 -15.45 -21.94 -14.08
CA GLU A 306 -14.46 -20.88 -14.10
C GLU A 306 -13.45 -21.13 -15.23
N PHE A 307 -13.15 -20.07 -15.97
CA PHE A 307 -12.28 -20.06 -17.12
C PHE A 307 -11.19 -19.02 -16.93
N LYS A 308 -10.02 -19.24 -17.53
CA LYS A 308 -9.01 -18.21 -17.74
C LYS A 308 -8.80 -18.00 -19.23
N VAL A 309 -8.48 -16.77 -19.66
CA VAL A 309 -8.18 -16.47 -21.07
C VAL A 309 -6.83 -17.11 -21.44
N ASP A 310 -5.84 -17.00 -20.56
CA ASP A 310 -4.56 -17.73 -20.56
C ASP A 310 -4.35 -18.44 -19.20
N ALA A 311 -3.65 -19.57 -19.19
CA ALA A 311 -3.25 -20.27 -17.95
C ALA A 311 -2.55 -19.34 -16.93
N GLN A 312 -1.81 -18.34 -17.42
CA GLN A 312 -1.05 -17.37 -16.61
C GLN A 312 -1.91 -16.23 -16.05
N ASP A 313 -3.16 -16.08 -16.48
CA ASP A 313 -4.02 -14.99 -16.02
C ASP A 313 -4.41 -15.10 -14.54
N LYS A 314 -4.61 -13.93 -13.92
CA LYS A 314 -4.98 -13.79 -12.51
C LYS A 314 -6.49 -13.61 -12.29
N THR A 315 -7.23 -13.11 -13.29
CA THR A 315 -8.68 -12.89 -13.24
C THR A 315 -9.40 -14.05 -13.92
N LYS A 316 -10.49 -14.56 -13.32
CA LYS A 316 -11.28 -15.65 -13.90
C LYS A 316 -12.54 -15.13 -14.59
N PHE A 317 -12.92 -15.76 -15.69
CA PHE A 317 -14.23 -15.61 -16.32
C PHE A 317 -15.15 -16.71 -15.82
N THR A 318 -16.37 -16.40 -15.41
CA THR A 318 -17.26 -17.36 -14.74
C THR A 318 -18.58 -17.52 -15.49
N VAL A 319 -19.06 -18.75 -15.54
CA VAL A 319 -20.37 -19.07 -16.14
C VAL A 319 -21.13 -19.92 -15.14
N TYR A 320 -22.32 -19.46 -14.77
CA TYR A 320 -23.20 -20.20 -13.88
C TYR A 320 -24.40 -20.71 -14.65
N SER A 321 -24.72 -21.99 -14.55
CA SER A 321 -25.91 -22.57 -15.17
C SER A 321 -26.84 -23.17 -14.13
N HIS A 322 -28.12 -22.84 -14.25
CA HIS A 322 -29.17 -23.44 -13.44
C HIS A 322 -29.59 -24.78 -14.04
N GLY A 323 -29.77 -25.81 -13.21
CA GLY A 323 -30.32 -27.09 -13.65
C GLY A 323 -31.72 -26.94 -14.25
N LYS A 324 -32.17 -27.97 -14.99
CA LYS A 324 -33.37 -28.00 -15.85
C LYS A 324 -34.71 -27.64 -15.18
N SER A 325 -34.74 -27.40 -13.87
CA SER A 325 -35.94 -27.10 -13.07
C SER A 325 -36.00 -25.66 -12.53
N ALA A 326 -35.05 -24.78 -12.85
CA ALA A 326 -35.11 -23.37 -12.43
C ALA A 326 -35.91 -22.52 -13.44
N PRO A 327 -36.69 -21.53 -12.99
CA PRO A 327 -37.39 -20.60 -13.89
C PRO A 327 -36.40 -19.83 -14.76
N ASN A 328 -36.74 -19.66 -16.05
CA ASN A 328 -35.98 -18.93 -17.07
C ASN A 328 -35.85 -17.43 -16.71
N ASN A 329 -35.01 -17.07 -15.74
CA ASN A 329 -34.77 -15.69 -15.35
C ASN A 329 -33.52 -15.09 -16.05
N CYS A 330 -33.32 -15.41 -17.33
CA CYS A 330 -32.26 -14.83 -18.15
C CYS A 330 -32.67 -13.51 -18.82
N ASP A 331 -33.87 -12.99 -18.53
CA ASP A 331 -34.35 -11.75 -19.14
C ASP A 331 -33.72 -10.54 -18.45
N THR A 332 -32.48 -10.22 -18.85
CA THR A 332 -31.82 -8.95 -18.55
C THR A 332 -32.22 -7.93 -19.61
N SER A 333 -33.50 -7.54 -19.60
CA SER A 333 -34.12 -6.60 -20.54
C SER A 333 -33.56 -5.16 -20.50
N SER A 334 -32.38 -4.93 -19.91
CA SER A 334 -31.61 -3.68 -20.00
C SER A 334 -30.28 -3.81 -20.74
N GLY A 335 -29.88 -5.01 -21.17
CA GLY A 335 -28.89 -5.20 -22.25
C GLY A 335 -27.48 -4.63 -22.04
N ALA A 336 -27.06 -4.32 -20.81
CA ALA A 336 -25.72 -3.83 -20.48
C ALA A 336 -25.01 -4.83 -19.56
N CYS A 337 -24.25 -5.76 -20.13
CA CYS A 337 -23.27 -6.54 -19.39
C CYS A 337 -21.93 -5.79 -19.47
N GLY A 338 -21.42 -5.30 -18.34
CA GLY A 338 -20.19 -4.52 -18.24
C GLY A 338 -18.90 -5.34 -18.28
N ILE A 339 -18.89 -6.48 -18.97
CA ILE A 339 -17.74 -7.38 -19.08
C ILE A 339 -17.04 -7.14 -20.40
N SER A 340 -15.75 -6.78 -20.32
CA SER A 340 -14.89 -6.60 -21.48
C SER A 340 -13.66 -7.50 -21.43
N LEU A 341 -13.29 -8.02 -22.60
CA LEU A 341 -12.09 -8.79 -22.85
C LEU A 341 -11.11 -7.93 -23.65
N ALA A 342 -9.90 -7.78 -23.14
CA ALA A 342 -8.84 -7.08 -23.85
C ALA A 342 -8.30 -7.96 -24.99
N VAL A 343 -8.21 -7.39 -26.20
CA VAL A 343 -7.58 -8.02 -27.36
C VAL A 343 -6.52 -7.09 -27.94
N ARG A 344 -5.53 -7.64 -28.64
CA ARG A 344 -4.49 -6.82 -29.31
C ARG A 344 -5.05 -6.04 -30.49
N ASN A 345 -5.90 -6.68 -31.28
CA ASN A 345 -6.53 -6.07 -32.44
C ASN A 345 -7.98 -6.56 -32.53
N VAL A 346 -8.93 -5.63 -32.41
CA VAL A 346 -10.36 -5.95 -32.41
C VAL A 346 -10.84 -6.43 -33.79
N GLN A 347 -10.32 -5.88 -34.88
CA GLN A 347 -10.73 -6.27 -36.24
C GLN A 347 -10.28 -7.70 -36.56
N GLU A 348 -9.01 -8.03 -36.31
CA GLU A 348 -8.48 -9.39 -36.51
C GLU A 348 -9.20 -10.42 -35.62
N SER A 349 -9.43 -10.06 -34.36
CA SER A 349 -10.14 -10.92 -33.40
C SER A 349 -11.58 -11.14 -33.84
N HIS A 350 -12.27 -10.09 -34.31
CA HIS A 350 -13.62 -10.21 -34.85
C HIS A 350 -13.67 -11.15 -36.05
N ASP A 351 -12.79 -10.96 -37.04
CA ASP A 351 -12.82 -11.76 -38.28
C ASP A 351 -12.55 -13.24 -37.99
N LEU A 352 -11.60 -13.52 -37.09
CA LEU A 352 -11.33 -14.87 -36.60
C LEU A 352 -12.55 -15.50 -35.91
N LEU A 353 -13.25 -14.73 -35.08
CA LEU A 353 -14.39 -15.23 -34.30
C LEU A 353 -15.64 -15.40 -35.16
N VAL A 354 -15.88 -14.51 -36.14
CA VAL A 354 -16.96 -14.67 -37.14
C VAL A 354 -16.72 -15.91 -37.98
N ALA A 355 -15.47 -16.20 -38.39
CA ALA A 355 -15.13 -17.42 -39.11
C ALA A 355 -15.44 -18.70 -38.29
N LYS A 356 -15.43 -18.60 -36.96
CA LYS A 356 -15.84 -19.67 -36.03
C LYS A 356 -17.34 -19.65 -35.68
N GLY A 357 -18.13 -18.82 -36.36
CA GLY A 357 -19.60 -18.75 -36.18
C GLY A 357 -20.08 -17.92 -35.00
N VAL A 358 -19.20 -17.10 -34.38
CA VAL A 358 -19.59 -16.18 -33.30
C VAL A 358 -20.42 -15.02 -33.87
N LYS A 359 -21.54 -14.71 -33.21
CA LYS A 359 -22.40 -13.57 -33.59
C LYS A 359 -21.91 -12.29 -32.92
N PHE A 360 -22.00 -11.17 -33.63
CA PHE A 360 -21.70 -9.84 -33.10
C PHE A 360 -22.91 -8.93 -33.21
N ASN A 361 -23.18 -8.19 -32.13
CA ASN A 361 -24.18 -7.13 -32.09
C ASN A 361 -23.60 -5.79 -32.50
N ILE A 362 -22.34 -5.55 -32.14
CA ILE A 362 -21.58 -4.36 -32.52
C ILE A 362 -20.35 -4.85 -33.28
N PRO A 363 -20.22 -4.57 -34.58
CA PRO A 363 -19.00 -4.88 -35.33
C PRO A 363 -17.82 -4.03 -34.82
N PRO A 364 -16.57 -4.31 -35.22
CA PRO A 364 -15.41 -3.50 -34.87
C PRO A 364 -15.68 -2.02 -35.13
N THR A 365 -15.65 -1.24 -34.06
CA THR A 365 -16.03 0.17 -34.04
C THR A 365 -14.91 0.94 -33.36
N LYS A 366 -14.43 2.00 -34.02
CA LYS A 366 -13.45 2.91 -33.43
C LYS A 366 -14.13 3.87 -32.45
N THR A 367 -13.54 4.04 -31.28
CA THR A 367 -13.99 4.92 -30.19
C THR A 367 -12.86 5.89 -29.80
N PRO A 368 -13.13 6.96 -29.02
CA PRO A 368 -12.09 7.89 -28.58
C PRO A 368 -10.97 7.29 -27.70
N TRP A 369 -11.16 6.10 -27.14
CA TRP A 369 -10.22 5.42 -26.23
C TRP A 369 -9.70 4.09 -26.78
N GLY A 370 -9.91 3.82 -28.08
CA GLY A 370 -9.45 2.60 -28.75
C GLY A 370 -10.51 1.99 -29.65
N HIS A 371 -10.42 0.69 -29.90
CA HIS A 371 -11.37 -0.05 -30.73
C HIS A 371 -12.21 -0.99 -29.85
N MET A 372 -13.47 -1.17 -30.21
CA MET A 372 -14.38 -2.08 -29.51
C MET A 372 -15.23 -2.91 -30.47
N ALA A 373 -15.64 -4.10 -30.06
CA ALA A 373 -16.69 -4.90 -30.70
C ALA A 373 -17.52 -5.61 -29.63
N GLN A 374 -18.76 -5.99 -29.93
CA GLN A 374 -19.61 -6.69 -28.98
C GLN A 374 -20.07 -8.02 -29.55
N LEU A 375 -19.56 -9.11 -28.99
CA LEU A 375 -20.01 -10.45 -29.33
C LEU A 375 -21.23 -10.87 -28.51
N CYS A 376 -21.99 -11.82 -29.05
CA CYS A 376 -23.03 -12.55 -28.35
C CYS A 376 -22.58 -13.97 -28.10
N ASP A 377 -22.78 -14.41 -26.86
CA ASP A 377 -22.64 -15.81 -26.52
C ASP A 377 -23.86 -16.64 -27.00
N PRO A 378 -23.82 -17.98 -26.82
CA PRO A 378 -24.90 -18.87 -27.24
C PRO A 378 -26.29 -18.60 -26.63
N ASP A 379 -26.34 -17.91 -25.49
CA ASP A 379 -27.55 -17.61 -24.71
C ASP A 379 -27.99 -16.14 -24.86
N GLY A 380 -27.28 -15.34 -25.66
CA GLY A 380 -27.60 -13.94 -25.95
C GLY A 380 -26.95 -12.92 -25.01
N ASN A 381 -26.03 -13.36 -24.15
CA ASN A 381 -25.24 -12.46 -23.32
C ASN A 381 -24.26 -11.67 -24.20
N LYS A 382 -24.15 -10.38 -23.90
CA LYS A 382 -23.29 -9.44 -24.63
C LYS A 382 -21.93 -9.32 -23.94
N VAL A 383 -20.84 -9.54 -24.67
CA VAL A 383 -19.47 -9.39 -24.15
C VAL A 383 -18.70 -8.41 -25.03
N MET A 384 -18.04 -7.44 -24.40
CA MET A 384 -17.21 -6.47 -25.09
C MET A 384 -15.83 -7.07 -25.40
N LEU A 385 -15.32 -6.77 -26.58
CA LEU A 385 -13.90 -6.85 -26.93
C LEU A 385 -13.40 -5.43 -27.01
N ASP A 386 -12.33 -5.10 -26.29
CA ASP A 386 -11.70 -3.78 -26.36
C ASP A 386 -10.20 -3.92 -26.66
N SER A 387 -9.66 -3.00 -27.43
CA SER A 387 -8.22 -2.77 -27.53
C SER A 387 -7.96 -1.29 -27.31
N ALA A 388 -6.99 -0.95 -26.46
CA ALA A 388 -6.46 0.41 -26.43
C ALA A 388 -5.71 0.69 -27.74
N ASP A 389 -5.73 1.93 -28.22
CA ASP A 389 -4.79 2.34 -29.27
C ASP A 389 -3.39 2.37 -28.62
N GLU A 390 -2.45 1.56 -29.12
CA GLU A 390 -1.05 1.59 -28.66
C GLU A 390 -0.45 2.98 -28.99
N GLU A 391 0.16 3.63 -27.98
CA GLU A 391 1.11 4.74 -28.21
C GLU A 391 2.46 4.20 -28.71
#